data_AF-A0A961R7C7-F1
#
_entry.id   AF-A0A961R7C7-F1
#
_cell.length_a   1.000
_cell.length_b   1.000
_cell.length_c   1.000
_cell.angle_alpha   90.00
_cell.angle_beta   90.00
_cell.angle_gamma   90.00
#
_symmetry.space_group_name_H-M   'P 1'
#
loop_
_entity.id
_entity.type
_entity.pdbx_description
1 polymer ?
#
loop_
_entity_poly.entity_id
_entity_poly.type
_entity_poly.pdbx_seq_one_letter_code
_entity_poly.pdbx_strand_id
1 'polypeptide(L)' 'SLSDRFGLWLGFHKCSQDEYLEMIRAYADYFKLSCPEEELRSQALEWATTRGARSGRVAWQFIQDLAGRLGKRLD' A
#
# COMPACT_ATOMS: atom_id res chain seq x y z
N SER A 1 -2.54 10.62 -28.60
CA SER A 1 -2.19 10.72 -27.16
C SER A 1 -1.10 11.77 -26.96
N LEU A 2 -0.96 12.36 -25.76
CA LEU A 2 0.21 13.20 -25.38
C LEU A 2 1.53 12.47 -25.69
N SER A 3 1.55 11.14 -25.54
CA SER A 3 2.65 10.24 -25.89
C SER A 3 3.05 10.27 -27.38
N ASP A 4 2.10 10.48 -28.30
CA ASP A 4 2.36 10.53 -29.76
C ASP A 4 3.05 11.83 -30.19
N ARG A 5 2.94 12.90 -29.39
CA ARG A 5 3.56 14.21 -29.70
C ARG A 5 4.94 14.40 -29.10
N PHE A 6 5.27 13.64 -28.05
CA PHE A 6 6.53 13.79 -27.32
C PHE A 6 7.46 12.57 -27.44
N GLY A 7 7.00 11.43 -27.98
CA GLY A 7 7.83 10.25 -28.19
C GLY A 7 8.40 9.62 -26.90
N LEU A 8 7.93 10.06 -25.73
CA LEU A 8 8.41 9.60 -24.43
C LEU A 8 7.48 8.53 -23.87
N TRP A 9 8.05 7.35 -23.61
CA TRP A 9 7.39 6.27 -22.90
C TRP A 9 7.93 6.20 -21.47
N LEU A 10 7.14 6.62 -20.49
CA LEU A 10 7.46 6.46 -19.08
C LEU A 10 7.14 5.02 -18.68
N GLY A 11 8.16 4.19 -18.58
CA GLY A 11 8.03 2.86 -18.00
C GLY A 11 7.67 2.97 -16.53
N PHE A 12 6.57 2.34 -16.12
CA PHE A 12 6.24 2.20 -14.70
C PHE A 12 6.86 0.91 -14.16
N HIS A 13 7.68 1.03 -13.12
CA HIS A 13 8.18 -0.14 -12.41
C HIS A 13 7.04 -0.82 -11.65
N LYS A 14 6.93 -2.15 -11.79
CA LYS A 14 5.95 -2.93 -11.03
C LYS A 14 6.35 -2.91 -9.56
N CYS A 15 5.43 -2.50 -8.69
CA CYS A 15 5.58 -2.65 -7.25
C CYS A 15 5.58 -4.14 -6.89
N SER A 16 6.72 -4.63 -6.39
CA SER A 16 6.87 -5.98 -5.89
C SER A 16 6.05 -6.19 -4.61
N GLN A 17 5.89 -7.45 -4.21
CA GLN A 17 5.25 -7.77 -2.94
C GLN A 17 6.04 -7.22 -1.75
N ASP A 18 7.37 -7.35 -1.81
CA ASP A 18 8.23 -6.94 -0.71
C ASP A 18 8.22 -5.41 -0.55
N GLU A 19 8.35 -4.66 -1.65
CA GLU A 19 8.18 -3.19 -1.61
C GLU A 19 6.81 -2.78 -1.06
N TYR A 20 5.75 -3.53 -1.42
CA TYR A 20 4.41 -3.28 -0.89
C TYR A 20 4.34 -3.52 0.61
N LEU A 21 4.88 -4.63 1.11
CA LEU A 21 4.90 -4.95 2.53
C LEU A 21 5.79 -3.98 3.33
N GLU A 22 6.92 -3.55 2.77
CA GLU A 22 7.78 -2.53 3.37
C GLU A 22 7.05 -1.19 3.51
N MET A 23 6.27 -0.77 2.50
CA MET A 23 5.43 0.42 2.62
C MET A 23 4.40 0.27 3.75
N ILE A 24 3.73 -0.89 3.84
CA ILE A 24 2.76 -1.17 4.90
C ILE A 24 3.39 -1.10 6.28
N ARG A 25 4.55 -1.77 6.46
CA ARG A 25 5.30 -1.75 7.71
C ARG A 25 5.70 -0.33 8.10
N ALA A 26 6.28 0.43 7.17
CA ALA A 26 6.70 1.80 7.40
C ALA A 26 5.53 2.70 7.85
N TYR A 27 4.36 2.56 7.23
CA TYR A 27 3.16 3.28 7.65
C TYR A 27 2.66 2.84 9.03
N ALA A 28 2.57 1.53 9.26
CA ALA A 28 2.10 1.00 10.55
C ALA A 28 3.00 1.46 11.70
N ASP A 29 4.32 1.45 11.50
CA ASP A 29 5.30 1.93 12.46
C ASP A 29 5.19 3.45 12.67
N TYR A 30 5.13 4.23 11.59
CA TYR A 30 5.00 5.69 11.65
C TYR A 30 3.75 6.13 12.42
N PHE A 31 2.60 5.53 12.12
CA PHE A 31 1.34 5.80 12.80
C PHE A 31 1.17 4.99 14.09
N LYS A 32 2.15 4.18 14.50
CA LYS A 32 2.11 3.34 15.70
C LYS A 32 0.82 2.51 15.79
N LEU A 33 0.43 1.86 14.69
CA LEU A 33 -0.75 1.02 14.63
C LEU A 33 -0.46 -0.27 15.41
N SER A 34 -1.32 -0.60 16.39
CA SER A 34 -1.16 -1.81 17.19
C SER A 34 -1.70 -3.02 16.42
N CYS A 35 -0.85 -3.67 15.64
CA CYS A 35 -1.18 -4.90 14.91
C CYS A 35 0.06 -5.82 14.88
N PRO A 36 -0.07 -7.12 15.20
CA PRO A 36 1.03 -8.08 15.05
C PRO A 36 1.54 -8.15 13.61
N GLU A 37 2.86 -8.28 13.42
CA GLU A 37 3.51 -8.23 12.08
C GLU A 37 2.97 -9.29 11.10
N GLU A 38 2.79 -10.52 11.57
CA GLU A 38 2.22 -11.60 10.75
C GLU A 38 0.78 -11.32 10.33
N GLU A 39 -0.01 -10.72 11.23
CA GLU A 39 -1.40 -10.36 10.96
C GLU A 39 -1.48 -9.20 9.96
N LEU A 40 -0.66 -8.17 10.17
CA LEU A 40 -0.51 -7.02 9.28
C LEU A 40 -0.15 -7.48 7.86
N ARG A 41 0.85 -8.38 7.75
CA ARG A 41 1.29 -8.94 6.48
C ARG A 41 0.19 -9.73 5.79
N SER A 42 -0.46 -10.64 6.51
CA SER A 42 -1.55 -11.47 5.95
C SER A 42 -2.70 -10.61 5.42
N GLN A 43 -3.20 -9.68 6.24
CA GLN A 43 -4.29 -8.78 5.87
C GLN A 43 -3.92 -7.86 4.69
N ALA A 44 -2.69 -7.35 4.66
CA ALA A 44 -2.23 -6.50 3.57
C ALA A 44 -2.18 -7.23 2.22
N LEU A 45 -1.76 -8.51 2.22
CA LEU A 45 -1.71 -9.34 1.02
C LEU A 45 -3.12 -9.71 0.52
N GLU A 46 -4.03 -10.03 1.43
CA GLU A 46 -5.43 -10.26 1.11
C GLU A 46 -6.07 -9.00 0.52
N TRP A 47 -5.81 -7.83 1.13
CA TRP A 47 -6.27 -6.54 0.64
C TRP A 47 -5.78 -6.23 -0.77
N ALA A 48 -4.47 -6.39 -1.03
CA ALA A 48 -3.88 -6.19 -2.35
C ALA A 48 -4.48 -7.14 -3.41
N THR A 49 -4.74 -8.39 -3.02
CA THR A 49 -5.37 -9.39 -3.88
C THR A 49 -6.80 -8.98 -4.26
N THR A 50 -7.58 -8.51 -3.28
CA THR A 50 -8.94 -8.01 -3.49
C THR A 50 -8.99 -6.78 -4.40
N ARG A 51 -7.97 -5.91 -4.30
CA ARG A 51 -7.84 -4.72 -5.17
C ARG A 51 -7.21 -5.03 -6.53
N GLY A 52 -6.67 -6.23 -6.73
CA GLY A 52 -5.99 -6.65 -7.95
C GLY A 52 -4.70 -5.87 -8.23
N ALA A 53 -4.11 -5.21 -7.23
CA ALA A 53 -2.95 -4.35 -7.43
C ALA A 53 -2.11 -4.17 -6.16
N ARG A 54 -0.82 -3.91 -6.37
CA ARG A 54 0.14 -3.45 -5.35
C ARG A 54 0.67 -2.09 -5.79
N SER A 55 0.53 -1.11 -4.92
CA SER A 55 1.04 0.25 -5.14
C SER A 55 0.98 1.02 -3.82
N GLY A 56 1.69 2.15 -3.75
CA GLY A 56 1.60 3.06 -2.59
C GLY A 56 0.17 3.54 -2.32
N ARG A 57 -0.66 3.72 -3.36
CA ARG A 57 -2.07 4.06 -3.19
C ARG A 57 -2.86 2.96 -2.50
N VAL A 58 -2.70 1.71 -2.93
CA VAL A 58 -3.39 0.56 -2.32
C VAL A 58 -2.91 0.34 -0.89
N ALA A 59 -1.61 0.52 -0.64
CA ALA A 59 -1.01 0.50 0.69
C ALA A 59 -1.67 1.55 1.61
N TRP A 60 -1.78 2.79 1.14
CA TRP A 60 -2.43 3.87 1.90
C TRP A 60 -3.91 3.60 2.20
N GLN A 61 -4.65 2.98 1.27
CA GLN A 61 -6.04 2.60 1.50
C GLN A 61 -6.17 1.53 2.59
N PHE A 62 -5.29 0.52 2.57
CA PHE A 62 -5.24 -0.50 3.61
C PHE A 62 -4.93 0.12 4.98
N ILE A 63 -3.95 1.03 5.06
CA ILE A 63 -3.59 1.68 6.32
C ILE A 63 -4.72 2.53 6.90
N GLN A 64 -5.46 3.27 6.07
CA GLN A 64 -6.64 4.02 6.53
C GLN A 64 -7.74 3.09 7.05
N ASP A 65 -8.00 1.99 6.35
CA ASP A 65 -8.98 0.99 6.77
C ASP A 65 -8.57 0.33 8.10
N LEU A 66 -7.31 -0.11 8.21
CA LEU A 66 -6.76 -0.68 9.44
C LEU A 66 -6.82 0.31 10.60
N ALA A 67 -6.42 1.56 10.39
CA ALA A 67 -6.48 2.60 11.40
C ALA A 67 -7.92 2.85 11.86
N GLY A 68 -8.88 2.88 10.93
CA GLY A 68 -10.31 2.98 11.24
C GLY A 68 -10.80 1.83 12.12
N ARG A 69 -10.41 0.58 11.82
CA ARG A 69 -10.75 -0.60 12.63
C ARG A 69 -10.11 -0.55 14.02
N LEU A 70 -8.91 0.00 14.13
CA LEU A 70 -8.20 0.19 15.39
C LEU A 70 -8.67 1.43 16.18
N GLY A 71 -9.62 2.20 15.65
CA GLY A 71 -10.09 3.45 16.27
C GLY A 71 -9.00 4.53 16.33
N LYS A 72 -7.98 4.44 15.48
CA LYS A 72 -6.84 5.36 15.46
C LYS A 72 -6.98 6.38 14.34
N ARG A 73 -6.83 7.66 14.71
CA ARG A 73 -6.77 8.75 13.73
C ARG A 73 -5.38 8.82 13.11
N LEU A 74 -5.33 8.99 11.79
CA LEU A 74 -4.12 9.29 11.04
C LEU A 74 -4.03 10.81 10.89
N ASP A 75 -2.93 11.39 11.32
CA ASP A 75 -2.68 12.85 11.35
C ASP A 75 -1.87 13.31 10.13
#